data_AF-A0A2G0Q2W7-F1
#
_entry.id   AF-A0A2G0Q2W7-F1
#
_cell.length_a   1.000
_cell.length_b   1.000
_cell.length_c   1.000
_cell.angle_alpha   90.00
_cell.angle_beta   90.00
_cell.angle_gamma   90.00
#
_symmetry.space_group_name_H-M   'P 1'
#
loop_
_entity.id
_entity.type
_entity.pdbx_description
1 polymer ?
#
loop_
_entity_poly.entity_id
_entity_poly.type
_entity_poly.pdbx_seq_one_letter_code
_entity_poly.pdbx_strand_id
1 'polypeptide(L)'
;MSSVSIKFSDGRNDVVGVDNANAILREVGVRISLASIPEEAKPIIKVSKTRATNDEEKKKLISIFNLNRADFLEQIRLAGRTPAVNRGGYLSTTEVDVPPYPKVYDMKEMTDETKKYVLSKFGRLHVNSSEDGSGIDEVMTVISGGPLNWFFVLNNGVTANVLVNEVGPNDQAIRLSYPGLGPHGGFINADQGLLVAYAHGPETFVMRYEDPSVAHSEILNTNPWMDFSGDRPKLLDKVK
;
A
#
# COMPACT_ATOMS: atom_id res chain seq x y z
N MET A 1 -9.52 10.04 15.13
CA MET A 1 -10.28 8.99 14.42
C MET A 1 -9.58 8.79 13.09
N SER A 2 -9.04 7.60 12.82
CA SER A 2 -8.45 7.31 11.52
C SER A 2 -9.45 7.57 10.42
N SER A 3 -9.04 8.33 9.43
CA SER A 3 -9.91 8.75 8.32
C SER A 3 -9.20 8.56 7.01
N VAL A 4 -10.02 8.37 5.97
CA VAL A 4 -9.57 8.16 4.60
C VAL A 4 -10.34 9.09 3.69
N SER A 5 -9.68 9.59 2.67
CA SER A 5 -10.33 10.31 1.57
C SER A 5 -9.76 9.90 0.21
N ILE A 6 -10.55 10.07 -0.84
CA ILE A 6 -10.14 9.85 -2.22
C ILE A 6 -10.25 11.16 -3.00
N LYS A 7 -9.19 11.54 -3.70
CA LYS A 7 -9.21 12.54 -4.76
C LYS A 7 -9.12 11.85 -6.12
N PHE A 8 -9.67 12.46 -7.16
CA PHE A 8 -9.73 11.87 -8.51
C PHE A 8 -9.01 12.71 -9.54
N SER A 9 -8.29 12.06 -10.46
CA SER A 9 -7.48 12.74 -11.46
C SER A 9 -8.30 13.50 -12.51
N ASP A 10 -9.61 13.23 -12.58
CA ASP A 10 -10.55 13.95 -13.45
C ASP A 10 -11.22 15.15 -12.77
N GLY A 11 -10.83 15.46 -11.52
CA GLY A 11 -11.29 16.64 -10.79
C GLY A 11 -12.71 16.58 -10.24
N ARG A 12 -13.37 15.40 -10.25
CA ARG A 12 -14.65 15.23 -9.54
C ARG A 12 -14.48 15.42 -8.02
N ASN A 13 -15.59 15.62 -7.32
CA ASN A 13 -15.58 15.85 -5.87
C ASN A 13 -14.89 14.73 -5.07
N ASP A 14 -14.15 15.15 -4.05
CA ASP A 14 -13.50 14.26 -3.10
C ASP A 14 -14.52 13.37 -2.37
N VAL A 15 -14.12 12.14 -2.09
CA VAL A 15 -14.89 11.20 -1.27
C VAL A 15 -14.22 11.05 0.09
N VAL A 16 -14.99 11.09 1.17
CA VAL A 16 -14.47 10.96 2.54
C VAL A 16 -15.15 9.81 3.27
N GLY A 17 -14.39 9.11 4.09
CA GLY A 17 -14.85 8.02 4.93
C GLY A 17 -14.64 6.65 4.29
N VAL A 18 -14.44 5.65 5.14
CA VAL A 18 -14.08 4.29 4.74
C VAL A 18 -15.16 3.65 3.85
N ASP A 19 -16.42 3.73 4.24
CA ASP A 19 -17.51 3.08 3.49
C ASP A 19 -17.70 3.69 2.10
N ASN A 20 -17.66 5.02 1.99
CA ASN A 20 -17.75 5.71 0.71
C ASN A 20 -16.53 5.41 -0.17
N ALA A 21 -15.33 5.39 0.41
CA ALA A 21 -14.12 5.01 -0.31
C ALA A 21 -14.22 3.57 -0.85
N ASN A 22 -14.69 2.63 -0.05
CA ASN A 22 -14.89 1.24 -0.47
C ASN A 22 -15.95 1.09 -1.57
N ALA A 23 -17.00 1.91 -1.58
CA ALA A 23 -18.01 1.89 -2.63
C ALA A 23 -17.41 2.17 -4.02
N ILE A 24 -16.39 3.02 -4.09
CA ILE A 24 -15.64 3.31 -5.32
C ILE A 24 -14.61 2.21 -5.60
N LEU A 25 -13.75 1.95 -4.62
CA LEU A 25 -12.56 1.09 -4.76
C LEU A 25 -12.87 -0.38 -5.04
N ARG A 26 -14.10 -0.83 -4.71
CA ARG A 26 -14.54 -2.20 -4.97
C ARG A 26 -14.49 -2.57 -6.46
N GLU A 27 -14.67 -1.62 -7.37
CA GLU A 27 -14.66 -1.90 -8.81
C GLU A 27 -13.30 -2.39 -9.34
N VAL A 28 -12.22 -2.04 -8.62
CA VAL A 28 -10.85 -2.48 -8.87
C VAL A 28 -10.35 -3.46 -7.81
N GLY A 29 -11.27 -3.99 -7.02
CA GLY A 29 -10.99 -4.99 -5.99
C GLY A 29 -10.08 -4.47 -4.87
N VAL A 30 -10.15 -3.19 -4.54
CA VAL A 30 -9.44 -2.59 -3.41
C VAL A 30 -10.40 -2.46 -2.22
N ARG A 31 -9.91 -2.76 -1.01
CA ARG A 31 -10.67 -2.70 0.24
C ARG A 31 -9.89 -2.03 1.35
N ILE A 32 -10.55 -1.13 2.08
CA ILE A 32 -10.01 -0.40 3.22
C ILE A 32 -10.74 -0.80 4.49
N SER A 33 -10.13 -1.60 5.35
CA SER A 33 -10.71 -2.06 6.62
C SER A 33 -10.11 -1.31 7.81
N LEU A 34 -10.90 -1.17 8.87
CA LEU A 34 -10.41 -0.73 10.18
C LEU A 34 -9.93 -1.97 10.96
N ALA A 35 -8.77 -1.89 11.59
CA ALA A 35 -8.23 -2.94 12.45
C ALA A 35 -7.89 -2.38 13.83
N SER A 36 -8.14 -3.14 14.88
CA SER A 36 -7.71 -2.77 16.23
C SER A 36 -6.19 -2.76 16.33
N ILE A 37 -5.64 -1.82 17.08
CA ILE A 37 -4.22 -1.81 17.47
C ILE A 37 -4.10 -2.52 18.83
N PRO A 38 -3.51 -3.73 18.91
CA PRO A 38 -3.37 -4.45 20.17
C PRO A 38 -2.50 -3.68 21.18
N GLU A 39 -2.78 -3.84 22.48
CA GLU A 39 -2.05 -3.15 23.55
C GLU A 39 -0.54 -3.46 23.49
N GLU A 40 -0.19 -4.68 23.08
CA GLU A 40 1.19 -5.13 22.94
C GLU A 40 1.99 -4.36 21.88
N ALA A 41 1.33 -3.75 20.90
CA ALA A 41 1.99 -2.93 19.87
C ALA A 41 2.24 -1.49 20.35
N LYS A 42 1.47 -1.00 21.32
CA LYS A 42 1.51 0.41 21.74
C LYS A 42 2.88 0.87 22.26
N PRO A 43 3.65 0.07 23.03
CA PRO A 43 5.00 0.48 23.44
C PRO A 43 5.92 0.73 22.24
N ILE A 44 5.87 -0.14 21.23
CA ILE A 44 6.70 -0.01 20.01
C ILE A 44 6.26 1.21 19.21
N ILE A 45 4.94 1.38 19.00
CA ILE A 45 4.36 2.54 18.32
C ILE A 45 4.72 3.86 19.00
N LYS A 46 4.75 3.89 20.33
CA LYS A 46 5.12 5.09 21.09
C LYS A 46 6.58 5.47 20.81
N VAL A 47 7.48 4.49 20.77
CA VAL A 47 8.90 4.72 20.54
C VAL A 47 9.22 5.03 19.08
N SER A 48 8.48 4.45 18.12
CA SER A 48 8.66 4.73 16.69
C SER A 48 8.39 6.20 16.31
N LYS A 49 7.80 6.98 17.21
CA LYS A 49 7.64 8.43 17.03
C LYS A 49 8.94 9.21 17.13
N THR A 50 9.90 8.71 17.90
CA THR A 50 11.14 9.44 18.21
C THR A 50 12.38 8.82 17.60
N ARG A 51 12.35 7.52 17.26
CA ARG A 51 13.45 6.82 16.58
C ARG A 51 12.94 5.71 15.67
N ALA A 52 13.80 5.21 14.79
CA ALA A 52 13.52 3.99 14.04
C ALA A 52 13.36 2.78 14.97
N THR A 53 12.52 1.84 14.56
CA THR A 53 12.34 0.52 15.16
C THR A 53 13.54 -0.38 14.87
N ASN A 54 13.91 -1.22 15.84
CA ASN A 54 14.93 -2.25 15.66
C ASN A 54 14.35 -3.58 15.18
N ASP A 55 15.20 -4.56 14.86
CA ASP A 55 14.77 -5.84 14.28
C ASP A 55 13.84 -6.65 15.20
N GLU A 56 14.06 -6.62 16.52
CA GLU A 56 13.18 -7.33 17.46
C GLU A 56 11.80 -6.67 17.55
N GLU A 57 11.76 -5.34 17.51
CA GLU A 57 10.51 -4.58 17.42
C GLU A 57 9.77 -4.89 16.11
N LYS A 58 10.47 -4.93 14.97
CA LYS A 58 9.88 -5.28 13.67
C LYS A 58 9.31 -6.71 13.66
N LYS A 59 10.07 -7.70 14.17
CA LYS A 59 9.59 -9.09 14.32
C LYS A 59 8.36 -9.15 15.22
N LYS A 60 8.35 -8.39 16.32
CA LYS A 60 7.21 -8.35 17.25
C LYS A 60 5.97 -7.74 16.59
N LEU A 61 6.12 -6.67 15.81
CA LEU A 61 5.02 -6.08 15.04
C LEU A 61 4.45 -7.05 14.01
N ILE A 62 5.31 -7.74 13.26
CA ILE A 62 4.90 -8.80 12.32
C ILE A 62 4.09 -9.88 13.06
N SER A 63 4.56 -10.31 14.24
CA SER A 63 3.85 -11.30 15.05
C SER A 63 2.49 -10.80 15.56
N ILE A 64 2.39 -9.54 15.98
CA ILE A 64 1.14 -8.96 16.51
C ILE A 64 0.10 -8.76 15.40
N PHE A 65 0.53 -8.23 14.26
CA PHE A 65 -0.34 -7.95 13.11
C PHE A 65 -0.40 -9.10 12.10
N ASN A 66 -0.05 -10.31 12.56
CA ASN A 66 0.10 -11.45 11.68
C ASN A 66 -1.19 -11.78 10.93
N LEU A 67 -1.05 -12.05 9.65
CA LEU A 67 -2.10 -12.65 8.84
C LEU A 67 -1.69 -14.07 8.54
N ASN A 68 -2.38 -15.05 9.16
CA ASN A 68 -2.28 -16.40 8.65
C ASN A 68 -2.94 -16.47 7.26
N ARG A 69 -2.77 -17.59 6.56
CA ARG A 69 -3.32 -17.75 5.21
C ARG A 69 -4.83 -17.49 5.15
N ALA A 70 -5.60 -17.98 6.11
CA ALA A 70 -7.04 -17.79 6.13
C ALA A 70 -7.41 -16.31 6.32
N ASP A 71 -6.75 -15.61 7.24
CA ASP A 71 -6.98 -14.18 7.49
C ASP A 71 -6.62 -13.32 6.27
N PHE A 72 -5.53 -13.69 5.58
CA PHE A 72 -5.11 -13.02 4.34
C PHE A 72 -6.10 -13.25 3.20
N LEU A 73 -6.53 -14.50 2.99
CA LEU A 73 -7.57 -14.84 2.00
C LEU A 73 -8.90 -14.15 2.30
N GLU A 74 -9.22 -13.94 3.58
CA GLU A 74 -10.40 -13.20 3.99
C GLU A 74 -10.30 -11.72 3.56
N GLN A 75 -9.13 -11.08 3.62
CA GLN A 75 -8.98 -9.70 3.12
C GLN A 75 -9.24 -9.61 1.60
N ILE A 76 -8.77 -10.60 0.84
CA ILE A 76 -9.03 -10.70 -0.60
C ILE A 76 -10.52 -10.87 -0.87
N ARG A 77 -11.18 -11.78 -0.13
CA ARG A 77 -12.62 -12.04 -0.25
C ARG A 77 -13.44 -10.80 0.10
N LEU A 78 -13.09 -10.09 1.16
CA LEU A 78 -13.73 -8.83 1.58
C LEU A 78 -13.57 -7.72 0.53
N ALA A 79 -12.52 -7.78 -0.28
CA ALA A 79 -12.32 -6.91 -1.43
C ALA A 79 -13.11 -7.33 -2.68
N GLY A 80 -13.86 -8.43 -2.62
CA GLY A 80 -14.64 -8.94 -3.74
C GLY A 80 -13.80 -9.68 -4.79
N ARG A 81 -12.57 -10.08 -4.44
CA ARG A 81 -11.63 -10.74 -5.34
C ARG A 81 -11.52 -12.24 -5.04
N THR A 82 -10.97 -12.97 -6.01
CA THR A 82 -10.33 -14.27 -5.78
C THR A 82 -8.81 -14.07 -5.69
N PRO A 83 -8.08 -14.94 -4.99
CA PRO A 83 -6.62 -14.82 -4.91
C PRO A 83 -5.97 -14.94 -6.28
N ALA A 84 -4.90 -14.17 -6.52
CA ALA A 84 -4.18 -14.16 -7.78
C ALA A 84 -3.55 -15.53 -8.11
N VAL A 85 -3.13 -16.27 -7.07
CA VAL A 85 -2.61 -17.63 -7.19
C VAL A 85 -3.47 -18.57 -6.35
N ASN A 86 -3.69 -19.80 -6.86
CA ASN A 86 -4.52 -20.79 -6.18
C ASN A 86 -4.14 -20.94 -4.70
N ARG A 87 -5.16 -20.98 -3.83
CA ARG A 87 -5.04 -21.02 -2.36
C ARG A 87 -4.26 -19.85 -1.74
N GLY A 88 -3.99 -18.78 -2.48
CA GLY A 88 -3.24 -17.60 -2.03
C GLY A 88 -1.73 -17.75 -2.11
N GLY A 89 -1.18 -18.61 -2.97
CA GLY A 89 0.25 -18.58 -3.31
C GLY A 89 1.23 -18.92 -2.18
N TYR A 90 2.46 -18.42 -2.29
CA TYR A 90 3.55 -18.61 -1.32
C TYR A 90 3.39 -17.71 -0.09
N LEU A 91 3.76 -18.20 1.10
CA LEU A 91 3.73 -17.40 2.33
C LEU A 91 4.90 -16.42 2.45
N SER A 92 5.96 -16.66 1.67
CA SER A 92 7.19 -15.89 1.64
C SER A 92 7.47 -15.35 0.25
N THR A 93 6.42 -14.91 -0.45
CA THR A 93 6.55 -14.22 -1.75
C THR A 93 7.52 -13.05 -1.62
N THR A 94 8.34 -12.83 -2.64
CA THR A 94 9.31 -11.74 -2.66
C THR A 94 9.41 -11.03 -4.00
N GLU A 95 9.80 -9.76 -3.96
CA GLU A 95 10.34 -9.09 -5.14
C GLU A 95 11.75 -9.65 -5.38
N VAL A 96 12.12 -9.90 -6.64
CA VAL A 96 13.48 -10.38 -6.99
C VAL A 96 14.55 -9.51 -6.32
N ASP A 97 15.55 -10.17 -5.72
CA ASP A 97 16.68 -9.56 -4.99
C ASP A 97 16.32 -8.73 -3.76
N VAL A 98 15.08 -8.82 -3.26
CA VAL A 98 14.61 -8.17 -2.03
C VAL A 98 14.25 -9.25 -0.99
N PRO A 99 14.36 -8.97 0.33
CA PRO A 99 13.83 -9.87 1.35
C PRO A 99 12.32 -10.15 1.18
N PRO A 100 11.84 -11.34 1.57
CA PRO A 100 10.44 -11.73 1.40
C PRO A 100 9.49 -10.96 2.32
N TYR A 101 8.20 -11.01 1.99
CA TYR A 101 7.14 -10.60 2.91
C TYR A 101 6.94 -11.62 4.04
N PRO A 102 6.42 -11.20 5.20
CA PRO A 102 5.97 -9.84 5.57
C PRO A 102 7.11 -8.85 5.90
N LYS A 103 6.81 -7.54 5.82
CA LYS A 103 7.76 -6.44 6.06
C LYS A 103 7.19 -5.39 7.01
N VAL A 104 8.08 -4.67 7.70
CA VAL A 104 7.73 -3.44 8.41
C VAL A 104 8.41 -2.26 7.74
N TYR A 105 7.62 -1.27 7.34
CA TYR A 105 8.12 -0.01 6.85
C TYR A 105 8.04 1.04 7.95
N ASP A 106 9.19 1.60 8.31
CA ASP A 106 9.33 2.63 9.33
C ASP A 106 9.88 3.91 8.70
N MET A 107 9.10 4.99 8.75
CA MET A 107 9.52 6.25 8.13
C MET A 107 10.71 6.91 8.82
N LYS A 108 10.99 6.57 10.08
CA LYS A 108 12.17 7.06 10.81
C LYS A 108 13.46 6.36 10.39
N GLU A 109 13.37 5.20 9.73
CA GLU A 109 14.53 4.49 9.19
C GLU A 109 14.97 5.06 7.83
N MET A 110 14.08 5.73 7.11
CA MET A 110 14.37 6.22 5.77
C MET A 110 15.21 7.50 5.81
N THR A 111 16.45 7.41 5.35
CA THR A 111 17.28 8.58 4.99
C THR A 111 16.66 9.34 3.81
N ASP A 112 17.09 10.57 3.54
CA ASP A 112 16.59 11.31 2.38
C ASP A 112 16.86 10.61 1.05
N GLU A 113 17.99 9.92 0.93
CA GLU A 113 18.32 9.10 -0.25
C GLU A 113 17.37 7.91 -0.38
N THR A 114 17.11 7.18 0.72
CA THR A 114 16.13 6.09 0.73
C THR A 114 14.74 6.60 0.40
N LYS A 115 14.32 7.76 0.95
CA LYS A 115 13.02 8.36 0.61
C LYS A 115 12.96 8.72 -0.87
N LYS A 116 14.01 9.33 -1.44
CA LYS A 116 14.08 9.64 -2.87
C LYS A 116 13.94 8.37 -3.73
N TYR A 117 14.65 7.31 -3.39
CA TYR A 117 14.56 6.02 -4.08
C TYR A 117 13.14 5.41 -3.97
N VAL A 118 12.61 5.31 -2.75
CA VAL A 118 11.25 4.77 -2.47
C VAL A 118 10.18 5.55 -3.23
N LEU A 119 10.24 6.88 -3.22
CA LEU A 119 9.26 7.71 -3.94
C LEU A 119 9.40 7.62 -5.45
N SER A 120 10.60 7.38 -5.97
CA SER A 120 10.83 7.20 -7.42
C SER A 120 10.34 5.84 -7.89
N LYS A 121 10.53 4.80 -7.05
CA LYS A 121 10.09 3.42 -7.28
C LYS A 121 8.57 3.30 -7.13
N PHE A 122 8.04 3.50 -5.93
CA PHE A 122 6.63 3.27 -5.62
C PHE A 122 5.70 4.41 -6.06
N GLY A 123 6.22 5.62 -6.27
CA GLY A 123 5.39 6.75 -6.70
C GLY A 123 4.87 6.60 -8.13
N ARG A 124 5.56 5.85 -8.98
CA ARG A 124 5.13 5.53 -10.33
C ARG A 124 4.12 4.39 -10.30
N LEU A 125 3.11 4.48 -11.18
CA LEU A 125 2.15 3.41 -11.36
C LEU A 125 2.84 2.19 -11.96
N HIS A 126 2.63 1.05 -11.34
CA HIS A 126 3.20 -0.24 -11.70
C HIS A 126 2.18 -1.35 -11.44
N VAL A 127 2.51 -2.53 -11.95
CA VAL A 127 1.88 -3.80 -11.52
C VAL A 127 2.94 -4.74 -10.97
N ASN A 128 2.51 -5.66 -10.11
CA ASN A 128 3.36 -6.66 -9.48
C ASN A 128 2.98 -8.03 -10.03
N SER A 129 3.86 -8.60 -10.86
CA SER A 129 3.64 -9.91 -11.49
C SER A 129 4.92 -10.73 -11.66
N SER A 130 4.77 -12.04 -11.73
CA SER A 130 5.83 -12.98 -12.14
C SER A 130 6.01 -13.00 -13.66
N GLU A 131 7.00 -13.75 -14.13
CA GLU A 131 7.27 -13.96 -15.56
C GLU A 131 6.14 -14.70 -16.29
N ASP A 132 5.35 -15.52 -15.58
CA ASP A 132 4.17 -16.19 -16.15
C ASP A 132 2.90 -15.32 -16.13
N GLY A 133 3.02 -14.06 -15.70
CA GLY A 133 1.91 -13.10 -15.62
C GLY A 133 1.05 -13.23 -14.36
N SER A 134 1.34 -14.15 -13.44
CA SER A 134 0.61 -14.25 -12.17
C SER A 134 0.84 -13.01 -11.31
N GLY A 135 -0.23 -12.45 -10.77
CA GLY A 135 -0.18 -11.33 -9.83
C GLY A 135 0.20 -11.74 -8.41
N ILE A 136 0.49 -10.73 -7.58
CA ILE A 136 0.43 -10.86 -6.12
C ILE A 136 -0.86 -10.26 -5.58
N ASP A 137 -1.24 -10.67 -4.39
CA ASP A 137 -2.19 -9.98 -3.54
C ASP A 137 -1.42 -9.26 -2.44
N GLU A 138 -1.83 -8.03 -2.11
CA GLU A 138 -1.17 -7.23 -1.08
C GLU A 138 -2.15 -6.82 0.02
N VAL A 139 -1.64 -6.77 1.25
CA VAL A 139 -2.33 -6.26 2.42
C VAL A 139 -1.38 -5.36 3.22
N MET A 140 -1.67 -4.07 3.23
CA MET A 140 -0.90 -3.02 3.90
C MET A 140 -1.66 -2.54 5.13
N THR A 141 -1.06 -2.61 6.33
CA THR A 141 -1.68 -2.15 7.58
C THR A 141 -0.91 -0.95 8.15
N VAL A 142 -1.46 0.25 8.05
CA VAL A 142 -0.95 1.48 8.67
C VAL A 142 -1.36 1.49 10.14
N ILE A 143 -0.38 1.38 11.03
CA ILE A 143 -0.61 1.22 12.48
C ILE A 143 -0.25 2.47 13.29
N SER A 144 0.45 3.44 12.69
CA SER A 144 0.82 4.70 13.34
C SER A 144 1.29 5.73 12.31
N GLY A 145 1.05 7.01 12.57
CA GLY A 145 1.59 8.12 11.80
C GLY A 145 0.95 8.28 10.43
N GLY A 146 1.69 8.89 9.49
CA GLY A 146 1.17 9.36 8.21
C GLY A 146 1.22 10.90 8.11
N PRO A 147 0.50 11.51 7.16
CA PRO A 147 -0.37 10.87 6.17
C PRO A 147 0.41 10.03 5.13
N LEU A 148 -0.25 9.05 4.54
CA LEU A 148 0.27 8.19 3.48
C LEU A 148 -0.74 8.11 2.32
N ASN A 149 -0.26 8.04 1.08
CA ASN A 149 -1.14 7.90 -0.07
C ASN A 149 -0.90 6.59 -0.81
N TRP A 150 -1.98 6.01 -1.31
CA TRP A 150 -1.97 4.98 -2.34
C TRP A 150 -2.66 5.52 -3.59
N PHE A 151 -2.18 5.10 -4.75
CA PHE A 151 -2.78 5.42 -6.03
C PHE A 151 -3.33 4.15 -6.64
N PHE A 152 -4.57 4.19 -7.12
CA PHE A 152 -5.21 3.08 -7.82
C PHE A 152 -5.89 3.60 -9.07
N VAL A 153 -5.78 2.85 -10.15
CA VAL A 153 -6.39 3.24 -11.43
C VAL A 153 -7.72 2.53 -11.56
N LEU A 154 -8.79 3.32 -11.64
CA LEU A 154 -10.17 2.85 -11.78
C LEU A 154 -10.43 2.28 -13.17
N ASN A 155 -11.54 1.55 -13.33
CA ASN A 155 -11.88 0.88 -14.60
C ASN A 155 -12.04 1.86 -15.77
N ASN A 156 -12.30 3.14 -15.51
CA ASN A 156 -12.41 4.21 -16.49
C ASN A 156 -11.08 4.96 -16.75
N GLY A 157 -9.96 4.49 -16.21
CA GLY A 157 -8.63 5.10 -16.37
C GLY A 157 -8.34 6.26 -15.41
N VAL A 158 -9.30 6.67 -14.57
CA VAL A 158 -9.07 7.72 -13.55
C VAL A 158 -8.17 7.18 -12.45
N THR A 159 -7.09 7.89 -12.13
CA THR A 159 -6.24 7.57 -10.98
C THR A 159 -6.85 8.16 -9.71
N ALA A 160 -7.33 7.29 -8.82
CA ALA A 160 -7.75 7.62 -7.47
C ALA A 160 -6.52 7.79 -6.56
N ASN A 161 -6.41 8.94 -5.90
CA ASN A 161 -5.45 9.19 -4.82
C ASN A 161 -6.14 8.96 -3.48
N VAL A 162 -5.87 7.80 -2.89
CA VAL A 162 -6.39 7.37 -1.59
C VAL A 162 -5.44 7.88 -0.50
N LEU A 163 -5.88 8.90 0.23
CA LEU A 163 -5.19 9.43 1.39
C LEU A 163 -5.62 8.67 2.64
N VAL A 164 -4.67 8.06 3.32
CA VAL A 164 -4.80 7.61 4.72
C VAL A 164 -4.24 8.71 5.61
N ASN A 165 -5.12 9.35 6.40
CA ASN A 165 -4.72 10.36 7.35
C ASN A 165 -3.90 9.76 8.51
N GLU A 166 -3.32 10.63 9.32
CA GLU A 166 -2.53 10.22 10.47
C GLU A 166 -3.31 9.25 11.38
N VAL A 167 -2.69 8.10 11.67
CA VAL A 167 -3.20 7.11 12.64
C VAL A 167 -2.64 7.45 14.01
N GLY A 168 -3.48 8.03 14.88
CA GLY A 168 -3.12 8.40 16.24
C GLY A 168 -3.05 7.20 17.21
N PRO A 169 -2.52 7.41 18.43
CA PRO A 169 -2.30 6.34 19.41
C PRO A 169 -3.58 5.67 19.95
N ASN A 170 -4.72 6.33 19.80
CA ASN A 170 -6.04 5.84 20.22
C ASN A 170 -6.95 5.52 19.02
N ASP A 171 -6.42 5.62 17.81
CA ASP A 171 -7.18 5.34 16.61
C ASP A 171 -7.08 3.85 16.22
N GLN A 172 -7.91 3.45 15.26
CA GLN A 172 -7.80 2.13 14.64
C GLN A 172 -6.75 2.17 13.52
N ALA A 173 -6.02 1.08 13.33
CA ALA A 173 -5.18 0.91 12.16
C ALA A 173 -6.02 0.89 10.87
N ILE A 174 -5.46 1.39 9.78
CA ILE A 174 -6.06 1.33 8.45
C ILE A 174 -5.39 0.20 7.68
N ARG A 175 -6.18 -0.76 7.22
CA ARG A 175 -5.72 -1.90 6.41
C ARG A 175 -6.23 -1.79 4.99
N LEU A 176 -5.34 -1.70 4.01
CA LEU A 176 -5.66 -1.75 2.59
C LEU A 176 -5.36 -3.14 2.04
N SER A 177 -6.31 -3.75 1.33
CA SER A 177 -6.08 -4.94 0.51
C SER A 177 -6.30 -4.60 -0.95
N TYR A 178 -5.35 -4.97 -1.81
CA TYR A 178 -5.42 -4.66 -3.24
C TYR A 178 -4.72 -5.74 -4.09
N PRO A 179 -5.10 -5.90 -5.36
CA PRO A 179 -4.44 -6.80 -6.30
C PRO A 179 -3.20 -6.13 -6.92
N GLY A 180 -2.14 -6.90 -7.13
CA GLY A 180 -0.91 -6.44 -7.78
C GLY A 180 -1.05 -6.20 -9.29
N LEU A 181 -2.05 -6.80 -9.96
CA LEU A 181 -2.26 -6.63 -11.41
C LEU A 181 -3.09 -5.39 -11.79
N GLY A 182 -3.67 -4.69 -10.82
CA GLY A 182 -4.24 -3.36 -11.07
C GLY A 182 -3.13 -2.32 -11.01
N PRO A 183 -3.01 -1.37 -11.98
CA PRO A 183 -2.02 -0.31 -11.89
C PRO A 183 -2.16 0.48 -10.58
N HIS A 184 -1.11 0.47 -9.78
CA HIS A 184 -1.10 1.09 -8.47
C HIS A 184 0.25 1.72 -8.12
N GLY A 185 0.25 2.54 -7.08
CA GLY A 185 1.46 3.17 -6.55
C GLY A 185 1.25 3.64 -5.12
N GLY A 186 2.29 4.23 -4.52
CA GLY A 186 2.26 4.77 -3.18
C GLY A 186 3.16 5.99 -3.03
N PHE A 187 2.70 6.94 -2.22
CA PHE A 187 3.49 8.07 -1.76
C PHE A 187 3.63 8.00 -0.25
N ILE A 188 4.81 7.56 0.19
CA ILE A 188 5.11 7.26 1.59
C ILE A 188 6.20 8.23 2.07
N ASN A 189 5.81 9.48 2.35
CA ASN A 189 6.74 10.57 2.60
C ASN A 189 6.61 11.22 3.99
N ALA A 190 5.84 10.61 4.90
CA ALA A 190 5.65 11.15 6.24
C ALA A 190 6.96 11.20 7.03
N ASP A 191 7.07 12.15 7.96
CA ASP A 191 8.22 12.22 8.89
C ASP A 191 8.18 11.12 9.95
N GLN A 192 7.00 10.54 10.16
CA GLN A 192 6.73 9.44 11.06
C GLN A 192 5.59 8.60 10.49
N GLY A 193 5.78 7.29 10.51
CA GLY A 193 4.79 6.34 10.03
C GLY A 193 5.28 4.93 10.22
N LEU A 194 4.37 4.02 10.53
CA LEU A 194 4.69 2.61 10.72
C LEU A 194 3.62 1.77 10.02
N LEU A 195 4.08 0.90 9.12
CA LEU A 195 3.27 0.06 8.25
C LEU A 195 3.74 -1.38 8.35
N VAL A 196 2.82 -2.33 8.49
CA VAL A 196 3.09 -3.77 8.33
C VAL A 196 2.50 -4.23 7.00
N ALA A 197 3.35 -4.79 6.15
CA ALA A 197 3.03 -5.19 4.79
C ALA A 197 3.05 -6.71 4.65
N TYR A 198 2.01 -7.26 4.04
CA TYR A 198 1.91 -8.66 3.63
C TYR A 198 1.68 -8.71 2.14
N ALA A 199 2.28 -9.69 1.48
CA ALA A 199 1.94 -10.05 0.12
C ALA A 199 2.04 -11.56 -0.05
N HIS A 200 1.13 -12.14 -0.81
CA HIS A 200 1.22 -13.53 -1.25
C HIS A 200 0.92 -13.62 -2.75
N GLY A 201 1.57 -14.55 -3.44
CA GLY A 201 1.39 -14.80 -4.87
C GLY A 201 2.38 -15.84 -5.37
N PRO A 202 3.01 -15.65 -6.55
CA PRO A 202 4.15 -16.47 -6.96
C PRO A 202 5.30 -16.39 -5.95
N GLU A 203 6.27 -17.29 -6.05
CA GLU A 203 7.46 -17.28 -5.18
C GLU A 203 8.23 -15.96 -5.33
N THR A 204 8.41 -15.52 -6.59
CA THR A 204 9.04 -14.26 -6.95
C THR A 204 8.15 -13.44 -7.88
N PHE A 205 8.24 -12.12 -7.79
CA PHE A 205 7.61 -11.18 -8.72
C PHE A 205 8.56 -10.01 -9.01
N VAL A 206 8.23 -9.20 -10.02
CA VAL A 206 8.87 -7.93 -10.30
C VAL A 206 7.83 -6.81 -10.38
N MET A 207 8.24 -5.59 -10.09
CA MET A 207 7.45 -4.40 -10.40
C MET A 207 7.59 -4.08 -11.88
N ARG A 208 6.50 -4.17 -12.64
CA ARG A 208 6.46 -3.81 -14.05
C ARG A 208 5.91 -2.41 -14.21
N TYR A 209 6.73 -1.54 -14.80
CA TYR A 209 6.34 -0.19 -15.23
C TYR A 209 5.87 -0.18 -16.69
N GLU A 210 5.93 -1.32 -17.37
CA GLU A 210 5.44 -1.53 -18.72
C GLU A 210 4.88 -2.95 -18.80
N ASP A 211 3.60 -3.09 -19.13
CA ASP A 211 2.96 -4.39 -19.38
C ASP A 211 1.73 -4.17 -20.28
N PRO A 212 1.82 -4.44 -21.60
CA PRO A 212 0.72 -4.17 -22.53
C PRO A 212 -0.50 -5.08 -22.31
N SER A 213 -0.40 -6.12 -21.50
CA SER A 213 -1.51 -7.03 -21.19
C SER A 213 -2.45 -6.50 -20.10
N VAL A 214 -2.03 -5.45 -19.38
CA VAL A 214 -2.79 -4.85 -18.28
C VAL A 214 -3.69 -3.73 -18.81
N ALA A 215 -4.88 -3.61 -18.20
CA ALA A 215 -5.80 -2.52 -18.49
C ALA A 215 -5.19 -1.15 -18.13
N HIS A 216 -5.39 -0.17 -19.01
CA HIS A 216 -4.81 1.18 -18.89
C HIS A 216 -3.26 1.16 -18.83
N SER A 217 -2.62 0.25 -19.56
CA SER A 217 -1.16 0.11 -19.55
C SER A 217 -0.40 1.36 -20.00
N GLU A 218 -1.04 2.26 -20.75
CA GLU A 218 -0.48 3.54 -21.19
C GLU A 218 -0.13 4.50 -20.05
N ILE A 219 -0.67 4.29 -18.84
CA ILE A 219 -0.39 5.13 -17.67
C ILE A 219 0.73 4.56 -16.78
N LEU A 220 1.15 3.31 -17.01
CA LEU A 220 2.25 2.72 -16.24
C LEU A 220 3.52 3.54 -16.42
N ASN A 221 4.43 3.47 -15.43
CA ASN A 221 5.62 4.33 -15.34
C ASN A 221 5.33 5.83 -15.13
N THR A 222 4.07 6.25 -15.12
CA THR A 222 3.64 7.63 -14.83
C THR A 222 2.87 7.68 -13.50
N ASN A 223 2.44 8.87 -13.07
CA ASN A 223 1.39 9.03 -12.07
C ASN A 223 0.88 10.49 -12.13
N PRO A 224 -0.40 10.76 -12.43
CA PRO A 224 -0.91 12.12 -12.59
C PRO A 224 -0.86 12.96 -11.30
N TRP A 225 -0.74 12.32 -10.14
CA TRP A 225 -0.61 12.98 -8.83
C TRP A 225 0.82 13.30 -8.42
N MET A 226 1.80 12.92 -9.23
CA MET A 226 3.21 13.00 -8.86
C MET A 226 3.99 13.82 -9.86
N ASP A 227 4.85 14.70 -9.35
CA ASP A 227 5.88 15.35 -10.14
C ASP A 227 7.22 14.62 -9.97
N PHE A 228 7.75 14.10 -11.07
CA PHE A 228 9.04 13.41 -11.12
C PHE A 228 10.15 14.26 -11.77
N SER A 229 9.90 15.53 -12.12
CA SER A 229 10.89 16.35 -12.84
C SER A 229 11.99 16.91 -11.95
N GLY A 230 11.78 16.90 -10.63
CA GLY A 230 12.74 17.40 -9.64
C GLY A 230 13.68 16.31 -9.11
N ASP A 231 14.57 16.73 -8.21
CA ASP A 231 15.51 15.80 -7.55
C ASP A 231 14.79 14.75 -6.68
N ARG A 232 13.65 15.11 -6.09
CA ARG A 232 12.81 14.21 -5.29
C ARG A 232 11.37 14.29 -5.80
N PRO A 233 10.70 13.15 -6.04
CA PRO A 233 9.30 13.16 -6.45
C PRO A 233 8.41 13.84 -5.43
N LYS A 234 7.42 14.59 -5.89
CA LYS A 234 6.49 15.35 -5.04
C LYS A 234 5.05 15.00 -5.36
N LEU A 235 4.23 14.90 -4.32
CA LEU A 235 2.78 14.85 -4.47
C LEU A 235 2.27 16.21 -4.93
N LEU A 236 1.34 16.21 -5.88
CA LEU A 236 0.65 17.39 -6.39
C LEU A 236 -0.67 17.59 -5.66
N ASP A 237 -1.02 18.86 -5.39
CA ASP A 237 -2.34 19.21 -4.83
C ASP A 237 -3.48 19.03 -5.84
N LYS A 238 -3.16 19.14 -7.13
CA LYS A 238 -4.05 18.98 -8.28
C LYS A 238 -3.30 18.30 -9.42
N VAL A 239 -4.00 17.45 -10.18
CA VAL A 239 -3.46 16.86 -11.40
C VAL A 239 -3.18 17.94 -12.45
N LYS A 240 -2.11 17.75 -13.23
CA LYS A 240 -1.71 18.65 -14.32
C LYS A 240 -2.63 18.55 -15.52
#